data_AF-A0A7W3MWH7-F1
#
_entry.id   AF-A0A7W3MWH7-F1
#
_cell.length_a   1.000
_cell.length_b   1.000
_cell.length_c   1.000
_cell.angle_alpha   90.00
_cell.angle_beta   90.00
_cell.angle_gamma   90.00
#
_symmetry.space_group_name_H-M   'P 1'
#
loop_
_entity.id
_entity.type
_entity.pdbx_description
1 polymer ?
#
loop_
_entity_poly.entity_id
_entity_poly.type
_entity_poly.pdbx_seq_one_letter_code
_entity_poly.pdbx_strand_id
1 'polypeptide(L)'
;MPADSPPAASSRPPVVYLHIGAPKSGTTFVQDVLWTNAALLRDHGVLLPGGSFAAHVAGTKDLRELEPEPSEPARWDGAWDALAAEIKAAEGARTAVISNEVLCATEQHQVDRAMKSLAPAEVHIVYSARDMAGLLPSEWQEYVKHRYHYSFGHWLTEVIDKGPGHGAGDWFWRVHDIPQVLGRWAAHVPPERIHVLTMPRPGAPHDLLWRRFAELLGIGHVPVDLTRTRTNSSLGAVETEVLRHVNAALDDETPMWLYHRVVTDILALQVLPGSGPRRDRVTLPADRRPWAEQRAAELVEAIRTAGYDVVGSLEELLPPATTAQGVTVPEHLAGSELVETAANAIIGLLDRIAALREENHRLHDERREQRDTPLPKLLARTASERHKTVWRMRVAYWHLMERIKGIEPAAETPGPEDAAEPPTLRRKSNGEQERRDGAPR
;
A
#
# COMPACT_ATOMS: atom_id res chain seq x y z
N MET A 1 -42.12 42.78 15.35
CA MET A 1 -41.75 41.44 14.87
C MET A 1 -40.23 41.43 14.82
N PRO A 2 -39.52 40.87 15.81
CA PRO A 2 -38.07 40.73 15.71
C PRO A 2 -37.78 39.62 14.71
N ALA A 3 -36.85 39.90 13.79
CA ALA A 3 -36.39 38.94 12.80
C ALA A 3 -35.72 37.76 13.50
N ASP A 4 -36.20 36.55 13.21
CA ASP A 4 -35.55 35.30 13.61
C ASP A 4 -34.13 35.28 13.03
N SER A 5 -33.15 35.32 13.93
CA SER A 5 -31.78 34.93 13.61
C SER A 5 -31.79 33.47 13.12
N PRO A 6 -31.05 33.12 12.05
CA PRO A 6 -30.94 31.73 11.64
C PRO A 6 -30.32 30.91 12.79
N PRO A 7 -30.77 29.66 13.01
CA PRO A 7 -30.18 28.82 14.04
C PRO A 7 -28.69 28.66 13.75
N ALA A 8 -27.84 29.01 14.73
CA ALA A 8 -26.42 28.69 14.68
C ALA A 8 -26.29 27.20 14.33
N ALA A 9 -25.59 26.88 13.23
CA ALA A 9 -25.31 25.50 12.88
C ALA A 9 -24.69 24.85 14.13
N SER A 10 -25.39 23.89 14.72
CA SER A 10 -24.85 23.16 15.86
C SER A 10 -23.67 22.35 15.35
N SER A 11 -22.47 22.94 15.44
CA SER A 11 -21.23 22.31 14.98
C SER A 11 -20.87 21.22 15.98
N ARG A 12 -21.51 20.06 15.82
CA ARG A 12 -21.09 18.85 16.52
C ARG A 12 -19.60 18.66 16.25
N PRO A 13 -18.78 18.37 17.29
CA PRO A 13 -17.35 18.17 17.09
C PRO A 13 -17.09 17.08 16.04
N PRO A 14 -15.98 17.16 15.29
CA PRO A 14 -15.63 16.15 14.31
C PRO A 14 -15.47 14.78 14.98
N VAL A 15 -15.84 13.72 14.28
CA VAL A 15 -15.60 12.35 14.73
C VAL A 15 -14.32 11.85 14.10
N VAL A 16 -13.40 11.30 14.90
CA VAL A 16 -12.09 10.85 14.45
C VAL A 16 -11.94 9.36 14.73
N TYR A 17 -11.72 8.57 13.69
CA TYR A 17 -11.39 7.16 13.81
C TYR A 17 -9.87 6.99 13.69
N LEU A 18 -9.25 6.51 14.76
CA LEU A 18 -7.86 6.07 14.76
C LEU A 18 -7.84 4.57 14.49
N HIS A 19 -7.53 4.18 13.25
CA HIS A 19 -7.29 2.79 12.89
C HIS A 19 -5.84 2.44 13.24
N ILE A 20 -5.66 1.92 14.45
CA ILE A 20 -4.36 1.84 15.11
C ILE A 20 -3.59 0.55 14.82
N GLY A 21 -4.18 -0.42 14.15
CA GLY A 21 -3.57 -1.72 13.88
C GLY A 21 -4.58 -2.84 14.06
N ALA A 22 -4.18 -4.09 14.29
CA ALA A 22 -2.79 -4.52 14.49
C ALA A 22 -2.02 -4.86 13.20
N PRO A 23 -0.68 -4.81 13.22
CA PRO A 23 0.13 -5.38 12.14
C PRO A 23 -0.35 -6.80 11.75
N LYS A 24 -0.22 -7.16 10.47
CA LYS A 24 -0.60 -8.49 9.95
C LYS A 24 -2.08 -8.88 10.14
N SER A 25 -2.94 -7.92 10.42
CA SER A 25 -4.41 -8.10 10.53
C SER A 25 -5.19 -7.26 9.51
N GLY A 26 -4.70 -7.20 8.27
CA GLY A 26 -5.44 -6.60 7.14
C GLY A 26 -5.37 -5.08 7.04
N THR A 27 -4.51 -4.43 7.83
CA THR A 27 -4.34 -2.96 7.86
C THR A 27 -3.96 -2.38 6.51
N THR A 28 -2.98 -2.99 5.82
CA THR A 28 -2.55 -2.59 4.47
C THR A 28 -3.70 -2.61 3.47
N PHE A 29 -4.59 -3.61 3.54
CA PHE A 29 -5.75 -3.67 2.65
C PHE A 29 -6.70 -2.50 2.90
N VAL A 30 -7.03 -2.23 4.17
CA VAL A 30 -7.91 -1.09 4.53
C VAL A 30 -7.27 0.23 4.10
N GLN A 31 -5.97 0.42 4.35
CA GLN A 31 -5.23 1.61 3.95
C GLN A 31 -5.21 1.80 2.43
N ASP A 32 -4.97 0.73 1.66
CA ASP A 32 -4.99 0.77 0.19
C ASP A 32 -6.37 1.20 -0.32
N VAL A 33 -7.45 0.65 0.24
CA VAL A 33 -8.82 1.05 -0.14
C VAL A 33 -9.06 2.52 0.21
N LEU A 34 -8.71 2.96 1.42
CA LEU A 34 -8.86 4.35 1.85
C LEU A 34 -8.17 5.32 0.90
N TRP A 35 -6.88 5.09 0.60
CA TRP A 35 -6.10 6.02 -0.21
C TRP A 35 -6.43 5.95 -1.70
N THR A 36 -6.78 4.77 -2.22
CA THR A 36 -7.26 4.63 -3.60
C THR A 36 -8.56 5.41 -3.82
N ASN A 37 -9.39 5.51 -2.79
CA ASN A 37 -10.72 6.13 -2.85
C ASN A 37 -10.78 7.49 -2.12
N ALA A 38 -9.65 8.11 -1.80
CA ALA A 38 -9.59 9.29 -0.92
C ALA A 38 -10.48 10.46 -1.40
N ALA A 39 -10.50 10.73 -2.71
CA ALA A 39 -11.35 11.78 -3.28
C ALA A 39 -12.85 11.44 -3.14
N LEU A 40 -13.25 10.21 -3.50
CA LEU A 40 -14.62 9.74 -3.37
C LEU A 40 -15.10 9.76 -1.91
N LEU A 41 -14.25 9.33 -0.99
CA LEU A 41 -14.53 9.34 0.46
C LEU A 41 -14.70 10.77 0.98
N ARG A 42 -13.87 11.71 0.51
CA ARG A 42 -13.98 13.14 0.84
C ARG A 42 -15.31 13.73 0.39
N ASP A 43 -15.76 13.40 -0.82
CA ASP A 43 -17.07 13.83 -1.35
C ASP A 43 -18.25 13.29 -0.52
N HIS A 44 -18.04 12.18 0.18
CA HIS A 44 -19.00 11.59 1.12
C HIS A 44 -18.74 11.97 2.59
N GLY A 45 -17.92 13.00 2.84
CA GLY A 45 -17.72 13.58 4.17
C GLY A 45 -16.70 12.88 5.06
N VAL A 46 -15.86 12.00 4.49
CA VAL A 46 -14.74 11.33 5.18
C VAL A 46 -13.40 11.93 4.77
N LEU A 47 -12.71 12.54 5.73
CA LEU A 47 -11.38 13.14 5.54
C LEU A 47 -10.26 12.14 5.87
N LEU A 48 -9.28 12.04 4.97
CA LEU A 48 -7.96 11.47 5.27
C LEU A 48 -6.96 12.64 5.38
N PRO A 49 -6.59 13.08 6.60
CA PRO A 49 -5.74 14.25 6.79
C PRO A 49 -4.33 14.03 6.24
N GLY A 50 -3.65 15.11 5.87
CA GLY A 50 -2.29 15.12 5.33
C GLY A 50 -2.19 14.72 3.86
N GLY A 51 -3.30 14.31 3.22
CA GLY A 51 -3.39 14.07 1.78
C GLY A 51 -2.58 12.89 1.24
N SER A 52 -1.89 12.12 2.09
CA SER A 52 -1.16 10.92 1.69
C SER A 52 -0.93 9.96 2.86
N PHE A 53 -0.71 8.68 2.56
CA PHE A 53 -0.28 7.70 3.57
C PHE A 53 1.04 8.09 4.23
N ALA A 54 1.98 8.67 3.48
CA ALA A 54 3.25 9.15 4.02
C ALA A 54 3.06 10.22 5.12
N ALA A 55 2.01 11.05 5.04
CA ALA A 55 1.69 12.00 6.09
C ALA A 55 1.18 11.30 7.36
N HIS A 56 0.38 10.24 7.24
CA HIS A 56 0.01 9.40 8.39
C HIS A 56 1.25 8.73 9.02
N VAL A 57 2.17 8.23 8.20
CA VAL A 57 3.44 7.65 8.69
C VAL A 57 4.25 8.70 9.45
N ALA A 58 4.43 9.90 8.89
CA ALA A 58 5.13 10.99 9.55
C ALA A 58 4.45 11.39 10.87
N GLY A 59 3.12 11.53 10.88
CA GLY A 59 2.36 11.83 12.09
C GLY A 59 2.50 10.75 13.16
N THR A 60 2.51 9.47 12.80
CA THR A 60 2.75 8.38 13.75
C THR A 60 4.18 8.37 14.27
N LYS A 61 5.20 8.63 13.43
CA LYS A 61 6.59 8.75 13.88
C LYS A 61 6.76 9.90 14.88
N ASP A 62 6.13 11.04 14.62
CA ASP A 62 6.09 12.21 15.51
C ASP A 62 5.37 11.92 16.82
N LEU A 63 4.20 11.29 16.77
CA LEU A 63 3.44 10.92 17.96
C LEU A 63 4.21 9.96 18.86
N ARG A 64 4.91 9.01 18.24
CA ARG A 64 5.70 7.99 18.93
C ARG A 64 7.09 8.47 19.34
N GLU A 65 7.43 9.71 19.04
CA GLU A 65 8.72 10.32 19.39
C GLU A 65 9.90 9.49 18.88
N LEU A 66 9.76 8.92 17.67
CA LEU A 66 10.83 8.12 17.06
C LEU A 66 12.00 9.01 16.66
N GLU A 67 13.22 8.52 16.91
CA GLU A 67 14.44 9.18 16.47
C GLU A 67 14.65 8.95 14.96
N PRO A 68 14.93 10.01 14.18
CA PRO A 68 15.30 9.86 12.78
C PRO A 68 16.59 9.09 12.59
N GLU A 69 16.60 8.13 11.68
CA GLU A 69 17.84 7.50 11.26
C GLU A 69 18.71 8.52 10.51
N PRO A 70 20.07 8.42 10.57
CA PRO A 70 20.96 9.33 9.87
C PRO A 70 20.73 9.43 8.35
N SER A 71 20.14 8.39 7.76
CA SER A 71 19.85 8.31 6.33
C SER A 71 18.48 8.87 5.93
N GLU A 72 17.62 9.22 6.89
CA GLU A 72 16.28 9.73 6.61
C GLU A 72 16.31 11.24 6.33
N PRO A 73 15.89 11.69 5.13
CA PRO A 73 16.02 13.08 4.72
C PRO A 73 14.96 14.01 5.33
N ALA A 74 13.89 13.47 5.93
CA ALA A 74 12.73 14.22 6.37
C ALA A 74 12.59 14.22 7.89
N ARG A 75 12.43 15.41 8.49
CA ARG A 75 11.95 15.57 9.86
C ARG A 75 10.43 15.56 9.88
N TRP A 76 9.86 14.93 10.90
CA TRP A 76 8.42 14.82 11.11
C TRP A 76 7.92 15.61 12.31
N ASP A 77 8.77 16.44 12.92
CA ASP A 77 8.43 17.23 14.10
C ASP A 77 7.13 18.02 13.88
N GLY A 78 6.13 17.76 14.73
CA GLY A 78 4.81 18.41 14.67
C GLY A 78 3.86 17.87 13.60
N ALA A 79 4.23 16.80 12.88
CA ALA A 79 3.38 16.18 11.87
C ALA A 79 2.06 15.66 12.46
N TRP A 80 2.06 15.13 13.69
CA TRP A 80 0.82 14.69 14.34
C TRP A 80 -0.13 15.87 14.59
N ASP A 81 0.41 16.96 15.12
CA ASP A 81 -0.36 18.16 15.43
C ASP A 81 -0.88 18.85 14.15
N ALA A 82 -0.16 18.74 13.04
CA ALA A 82 -0.64 19.19 11.73
C ALA A 82 -1.86 18.38 11.25
N LEU A 83 -1.85 17.04 11.38
CA LEU A 83 -3.02 16.21 11.06
C LEU A 83 -4.22 16.60 11.93
N ALA A 84 -4.01 16.76 13.24
CA ALA A 84 -5.07 17.16 14.16
C ALA A 84 -5.61 18.57 13.86
N ALA A 85 -4.74 19.52 13.47
CA ALA A 85 -5.15 20.85 13.07
C ALA A 85 -6.00 20.84 11.79
N GLU A 86 -5.62 20.03 10.79
CA GLU A 86 -6.40 19.87 9.57
C GLU A 86 -7.79 19.30 9.85
N ILE A 87 -7.90 18.27 10.69
CA ILE A 87 -9.19 17.70 11.11
C ILE A 87 -10.09 18.77 11.73
N LYS A 88 -9.54 19.59 12.63
CA LYS A 88 -10.30 20.63 13.33
C LYS A 88 -10.71 21.80 12.42
N ALA A 89 -9.92 22.08 11.38
CA ALA A 89 -10.19 23.12 10.41
C ALA A 89 -11.10 22.68 9.26
N ALA A 90 -11.36 21.37 9.11
CA ALA A 90 -12.12 20.85 7.99
C ALA A 90 -13.61 21.21 8.09
N GLU A 91 -14.03 22.16 7.28
CA GLU A 91 -15.45 22.48 7.09
C GLU A 91 -16.10 21.41 6.20
N GLY A 92 -17.25 20.87 6.63
CA GLY A 92 -18.06 19.92 5.84
C GLY A 92 -17.71 18.44 5.98
N ALA A 93 -16.48 18.08 6.39
CA ALA A 93 -16.15 16.70 6.76
C ALA A 93 -16.58 16.42 8.20
N ARG A 94 -17.46 15.43 8.39
CA ARG A 94 -17.95 15.06 9.73
C ARG A 94 -17.12 13.96 10.38
N THR A 95 -16.42 13.19 9.55
CA THR A 95 -15.61 12.04 9.96
C THR A 95 -14.20 12.19 9.41
N ALA A 96 -13.19 11.95 10.23
CA ALA A 96 -11.80 11.83 9.80
C ALA A 96 -11.25 10.46 10.17
N VAL A 97 -10.35 9.93 9.35
CA VAL A 97 -9.69 8.64 9.60
C VAL A 97 -8.18 8.83 9.54
N ILE A 98 -7.51 8.55 10.66
CA ILE A 98 -6.04 8.36 10.68
C ILE A 98 -5.79 6.87 10.79
N SER A 99 -5.06 6.31 9.83
CA SER A 99 -4.75 4.88 9.80
C SER A 99 -3.26 4.63 9.68
N ASN A 100 -2.71 3.97 10.68
CA ASN A 100 -1.36 3.44 10.73
C ASN A 100 -1.27 2.41 11.87
N GLU A 101 -0.92 1.17 11.55
CA GLU A 101 -0.88 0.06 12.49
C GLU A 101 0.18 0.17 13.58
N VAL A 102 1.15 1.07 13.38
CA VAL A 102 2.21 1.32 14.35
C VAL A 102 1.69 2.14 15.54
N LEU A 103 0.49 2.74 15.43
CA LEU A 103 -0.17 3.40 16.56
C LEU A 103 -0.53 2.44 17.70
N CYS A 104 -0.66 1.12 17.46
CA CYS A 104 -0.78 0.14 18.54
C CYS A 104 0.39 0.23 19.55
N ALA A 105 1.58 0.63 19.09
CA ALA A 105 2.78 0.72 19.91
C ALA A 105 2.91 2.04 20.71
N THR A 106 1.90 2.91 20.72
CA THR A 106 1.96 4.16 21.50
C THR A 106 1.94 3.88 22.99
N GLU A 107 2.81 4.56 23.73
CA GLU A 107 2.85 4.53 25.19
C GLU A 107 1.79 5.48 25.79
N GLN A 108 1.54 5.37 27.10
CA GLN A 108 0.45 6.14 27.74
C GLN A 108 0.59 7.66 27.54
N HIS A 109 1.79 8.22 27.73
CA HIS A 109 2.02 9.65 27.53
C HIS A 109 1.77 10.12 26.08
N GLN A 110 1.98 9.22 25.11
CA GLN A 110 1.74 9.47 23.68
C GLN A 110 0.25 9.42 23.38
N VAL A 111 -0.50 8.49 24.01
CA VAL A 111 -1.97 8.49 23.96
C VAL A 111 -2.52 9.78 24.57
N ASP A 112 -2.00 10.22 25.72
CA ASP A 112 -2.42 11.48 26.35
C ASP A 112 -2.19 12.68 25.42
N ARG A 113 -1.03 12.73 24.73
CA ARG A 113 -0.76 13.73 23.70
C ARG A 113 -1.75 13.63 22.54
N ALA A 114 -1.99 12.43 22.01
CA ALA A 114 -2.93 12.21 20.91
C ALA A 114 -4.32 12.76 21.22
N MET A 115 -4.86 12.42 22.39
CA MET A 115 -6.17 12.85 22.86
C MET A 115 -6.22 14.37 23.06
N LYS A 116 -5.16 14.97 23.60
CA LYS A 116 -5.05 16.43 23.75
C LYS A 116 -5.04 17.15 22.41
N SER A 117 -4.30 16.66 21.42
CA SER A 117 -4.21 17.28 20.09
C SER A 117 -5.54 17.21 19.33
N LEU A 118 -6.27 16.09 19.48
CA LEU A 118 -7.55 15.87 18.82
C LEU A 118 -8.74 16.57 19.49
N ALA A 119 -8.64 16.95 20.77
CA ALA A 119 -9.72 17.64 21.47
C ALA A 119 -10.18 18.92 20.71
N PRO A 120 -11.51 19.19 20.63
CA PRO A 120 -12.62 18.50 21.30
C PRO A 120 -13.29 17.38 20.47
N ALA A 121 -12.59 16.77 19.50
CA ALA A 121 -13.15 15.73 18.65
C ALA A 121 -13.67 14.52 19.44
N GLU A 122 -14.71 13.88 18.91
CA GLU A 122 -15.18 12.57 19.38
C GLU A 122 -14.26 11.48 18.78
N VAL A 123 -13.46 10.82 19.60
CA VAL A 123 -12.46 9.84 19.12
C VAL A 123 -12.97 8.41 19.26
N HIS A 124 -12.77 7.64 18.19
CA HIS A 124 -13.02 6.20 18.10
C HIS A 124 -11.72 5.47 17.79
N ILE A 125 -11.49 4.34 18.44
CA ILE A 125 -10.31 3.49 18.22
C ILE A 125 -10.73 2.26 17.45
N VAL A 126 -10.05 1.96 16.36
CA VAL A 126 -10.29 0.75 15.57
C VAL A 126 -9.04 -0.12 15.63
N TYR A 127 -9.18 -1.31 16.19
CA TYR A 127 -8.15 -2.32 16.27
C TYR A 127 -8.61 -3.58 15.53
N SER A 128 -7.97 -3.90 14.43
CA SER A 128 -8.12 -5.15 13.71
C SER A 128 -7.41 -6.31 14.43
N ALA A 129 -8.12 -7.42 14.60
CA ALA A 129 -7.68 -8.59 15.35
C ALA A 129 -7.82 -9.87 14.52
N ARG A 130 -6.89 -10.81 14.69
CA ARG A 130 -6.83 -12.08 13.95
C ARG A 130 -6.54 -13.23 14.90
N ASP A 131 -6.89 -14.45 14.48
CA ASP A 131 -6.50 -15.67 15.16
C ASP A 131 -4.98 -15.81 15.36
N MET A 132 -4.57 -16.24 16.55
CA MET A 132 -3.16 -16.34 16.93
C MET A 132 -2.39 -17.37 16.10
N ALA A 133 -3.07 -18.44 15.65
CA ALA A 133 -2.45 -19.51 14.88
C ALA A 133 -2.05 -19.07 13.46
N GLY A 134 -2.81 -18.17 12.84
CA GLY A 134 -2.47 -17.52 11.58
C GLY A 134 -1.56 -16.29 11.77
N LEU A 135 -1.67 -15.60 12.91
CA LEU A 135 -0.87 -14.41 13.22
C LEU A 135 0.62 -14.74 13.41
N LEU A 136 0.95 -15.72 14.26
CA LEU A 136 2.34 -16.03 14.62
C LEU A 136 3.23 -16.34 13.39
N PRO A 137 2.85 -17.24 12.45
CA PRO A 137 3.63 -17.46 11.23
C PRO A 137 3.73 -16.21 10.35
N SER A 138 2.66 -15.40 10.28
CA SER A 138 2.63 -14.19 9.45
C SER A 138 3.55 -13.10 9.99
N GLU A 139 3.66 -12.99 11.31
CA GLU A 139 4.57 -12.08 12.01
C GLU A 139 6.01 -12.52 11.83
N TRP A 140 6.34 -13.79 12.08
CA TRP A 140 7.71 -14.28 11.85
C TRP A 140 8.19 -14.04 10.41
N GLN A 141 7.35 -14.29 9.40
CA GLN A 141 7.67 -13.96 8.00
C GLN A 141 7.95 -12.47 7.80
N GLU A 142 7.22 -11.60 8.50
CA GLU A 142 7.43 -10.16 8.43
C GLU A 142 8.77 -9.77 9.07
N TYR A 143 9.14 -10.38 10.19
CA TYR A 143 10.48 -10.24 10.78
C TYR A 143 11.56 -10.65 9.79
N VAL A 144 11.39 -11.78 9.09
CA VAL A 144 12.35 -12.22 8.06
C VAL A 144 12.45 -11.21 6.92
N LYS A 145 11.35 -10.58 6.49
CA LYS A 145 11.43 -9.48 5.51
C LYS A 145 12.22 -8.28 5.99
N HIS A 146 12.26 -8.05 7.31
CA HIS A 146 13.01 -6.99 7.98
C HIS A 146 14.34 -7.50 8.57
N ARG A 147 15.05 -8.37 7.85
CA ARG A 147 16.43 -8.83 8.13
C ARG A 147 16.56 -9.83 9.28
N TYR A 148 15.48 -10.25 9.93
CA TYR A 148 15.57 -11.30 10.94
C TYR A 148 16.01 -12.64 10.31
N HIS A 149 16.96 -13.33 10.94
CA HIS A 149 17.59 -14.52 10.38
C HIS A 149 17.44 -15.78 11.26
N TYR A 150 16.88 -15.67 12.47
CA TYR A 150 16.61 -16.82 13.33
C TYR A 150 15.38 -17.62 12.85
N SER A 151 15.39 -18.92 13.13
CA SER A 151 14.34 -19.86 12.71
C SER A 151 12.98 -19.54 13.36
N PHE A 152 11.91 -20.13 12.81
CA PHE A 152 10.58 -19.94 13.34
C PHE A 152 10.45 -20.50 14.77
N GLY A 153 11.03 -21.67 15.03
CA GLY A 153 11.09 -22.26 16.37
C GLY A 153 11.80 -21.36 17.39
N HIS A 154 12.93 -20.74 17.01
CA HIS A 154 13.63 -19.78 17.88
C HIS A 154 12.74 -18.56 18.17
N TRP A 155 12.12 -18.00 17.13
CA TRP A 155 11.21 -16.86 17.28
C TRP A 155 10.00 -17.19 18.16
N LEU A 156 9.42 -18.38 18.02
CA LEU A 156 8.34 -18.85 18.88
C LEU A 156 8.80 -18.97 20.34
N THR A 157 10.03 -19.40 20.60
CA THR A 157 10.58 -19.39 21.96
C THR A 157 10.73 -17.99 22.52
N GLU A 158 11.15 -17.00 21.72
CA GLU A 158 11.19 -15.60 22.16
C GLU A 158 9.79 -15.05 22.48
N VAL A 159 8.81 -15.32 21.62
CA VAL A 159 7.47 -14.76 21.75
C VAL A 159 6.61 -15.50 22.80
N ILE A 160 6.60 -16.83 22.78
CA ILE A 160 5.70 -17.65 23.60
C ILE A 160 6.35 -18.01 24.94
N ASP A 161 7.57 -18.56 24.91
CA ASP A 161 8.18 -19.15 26.10
C ASP A 161 8.84 -18.09 27.01
N LYS A 162 9.43 -17.06 26.39
CA LYS A 162 10.09 -15.96 27.08
C LYS A 162 9.17 -14.75 27.32
N GLY A 163 8.30 -14.44 26.37
CA GLY A 163 7.27 -13.41 26.51
C GLY A 163 7.77 -11.97 26.28
N PRO A 164 7.04 -10.96 26.78
CA PRO A 164 7.40 -9.54 26.63
C PRO A 164 8.81 -9.20 27.16
N GLY A 165 9.49 -8.25 26.54
CA GLY A 165 10.84 -7.80 26.96
C GLY A 165 12.01 -8.69 26.52
N HIS A 166 11.75 -9.72 25.70
CA HIS A 166 12.78 -10.64 25.21
C HIS A 166 12.74 -10.81 23.69
N GLY A 167 13.83 -10.40 23.01
CA GLY A 167 13.99 -10.57 21.57
C GLY A 167 12.79 -10.05 20.78
N ALA A 168 12.28 -10.86 19.85
CA ALA A 168 11.07 -10.55 19.10
C ALA A 168 9.78 -10.43 19.95
N GLY A 169 9.78 -11.01 21.16
CA GLY A 169 8.66 -10.90 22.09
C GLY A 169 8.37 -9.46 22.53
N ASP A 170 9.39 -8.60 22.64
CA ASP A 170 9.19 -7.20 23.05
C ASP A 170 8.26 -6.44 22.10
N TRP A 171 8.59 -6.45 20.81
CA TRP A 171 7.76 -5.77 19.82
C TRP A 171 6.45 -6.51 19.56
N PHE A 172 6.45 -7.84 19.49
CA PHE A 172 5.23 -8.63 19.25
C PHE A 172 4.15 -8.30 20.30
N TRP A 173 4.48 -8.39 21.59
CA TRP A 173 3.49 -8.14 22.64
C TRP A 173 3.12 -6.66 22.77
N ARG A 174 4.02 -5.74 22.43
CA ARG A 174 3.73 -4.30 22.42
C ARG A 174 2.56 -3.94 21.49
N VAL A 175 2.40 -4.66 20.37
CA VAL A 175 1.38 -4.38 19.36
C VAL A 175 0.21 -5.37 19.33
N HIS A 176 0.38 -6.59 19.86
CA HIS A 176 -0.62 -7.66 19.80
C HIS A 176 -1.30 -8.00 21.13
N ASP A 177 -0.80 -7.51 22.26
CA ASP A 177 -1.47 -7.72 23.55
C ASP A 177 -2.71 -6.80 23.66
N ILE A 178 -3.85 -7.27 23.14
CA ILE A 178 -5.11 -6.49 23.03
C ILE A 178 -5.49 -5.81 24.36
N PRO A 179 -5.52 -6.51 25.52
CA PRO A 179 -5.76 -5.87 26.80
C PRO A 179 -4.82 -4.70 27.11
N GLN A 180 -3.52 -4.85 26.86
CA GLN A 180 -2.56 -3.78 27.11
C GLN A 180 -2.68 -2.64 26.10
N VAL A 181 -2.81 -2.95 24.81
CA VAL A 181 -2.93 -1.95 23.74
C VAL A 181 -4.19 -1.12 23.93
N LEU A 182 -5.35 -1.77 23.99
CA LEU A 182 -6.64 -1.08 24.11
C LEU A 182 -6.82 -0.46 25.50
N GLY A 183 -6.24 -1.06 26.55
CA GLY A 183 -6.27 -0.50 27.90
C GLY A 183 -5.68 0.91 27.99
N ARG A 184 -4.61 1.21 27.23
CA ARG A 184 -4.02 2.57 27.18
C ARG A 184 -5.00 3.60 26.62
N TRP A 185 -5.75 3.22 25.59
CA TRP A 185 -6.74 4.08 24.95
C TRP A 185 -8.05 4.18 25.76
N ALA A 186 -8.45 3.09 26.43
CA ALA A 186 -9.64 3.04 27.29
C ALA A 186 -9.59 4.01 28.48
N ALA A 187 -8.41 4.52 28.84
CA ALA A 187 -8.26 5.58 29.82
C ALA A 187 -8.94 6.91 29.39
N HIS A 188 -9.12 7.13 28.09
CA HIS A 188 -9.69 8.37 27.53
C HIS A 188 -10.94 8.14 26.68
N VAL A 189 -11.09 6.94 26.12
CA VAL A 189 -12.15 6.58 25.18
C VAL A 189 -13.06 5.55 25.84
N PRO A 190 -14.39 5.77 25.90
CA PRO A 190 -15.28 4.81 26.52
C PRO A 190 -15.37 3.52 25.68
N PRO A 191 -15.69 2.36 26.28
CA PRO A 191 -15.64 1.06 25.60
C PRO A 191 -16.46 0.98 24.30
N GLU A 192 -17.62 1.65 24.24
CA GLU A 192 -18.48 1.69 23.05
C GLU A 192 -17.85 2.42 21.83
N ARG A 193 -16.75 3.14 22.03
CA ARG A 193 -15.95 3.80 20.99
C ARG A 193 -14.62 3.09 20.72
N ILE A 194 -14.42 1.92 21.30
CA ILE A 194 -13.28 1.04 21.02
C ILE A 194 -13.81 -0.15 20.23
N HIS A 195 -13.44 -0.21 18.96
CA HIS A 195 -13.93 -1.17 17.99
C HIS A 195 -12.88 -2.24 17.72
N VAL A 196 -13.19 -3.50 18.03
CA VAL A 196 -12.39 -4.66 17.66
C VAL A 196 -12.91 -5.20 16.34
N LEU A 197 -12.19 -4.89 15.26
CA LEU A 197 -12.49 -5.33 13.91
C LEU A 197 -11.89 -6.73 13.66
N THR A 198 -12.74 -7.74 13.63
CA THR A 198 -12.25 -9.11 13.44
C THR A 198 -11.85 -9.37 11.98
N MET A 199 -10.77 -10.11 11.79
CA MET A 199 -10.32 -10.53 10.46
C MET A 199 -11.19 -11.67 9.93
N PRO A 200 -11.77 -11.53 8.72
CA PRO A 200 -12.52 -12.61 8.11
C PRO A 200 -11.69 -13.89 7.97
N ARG A 201 -12.34 -15.04 8.19
CA ARG A 201 -11.70 -16.35 7.98
C ARG A 201 -11.31 -16.56 6.52
N PRO A 202 -10.29 -17.39 6.24
CA PRO A 202 -9.99 -17.82 4.87
C PRO A 202 -11.24 -18.36 4.16
N GLY A 203 -11.46 -17.91 2.92
CA GLY A 203 -12.64 -18.26 2.12
C GLY A 203 -13.84 -17.31 2.28
N ALA A 204 -13.80 -16.38 3.22
CA ALA A 204 -14.77 -15.29 3.29
C ALA A 204 -14.66 -14.37 2.05
N PRO A 205 -15.72 -13.62 1.70
CA PRO A 205 -15.66 -12.63 0.62
C PRO A 205 -14.52 -11.64 0.82
N HIS A 206 -13.77 -11.35 -0.24
CA HIS A 206 -12.57 -10.49 -0.21
C HIS A 206 -12.87 -9.06 0.26
N ASP A 207 -14.10 -8.60 0.07
CA ASP A 207 -14.57 -7.26 0.44
C ASP A 207 -15.10 -7.18 1.89
N LEU A 208 -15.21 -8.29 2.62
CA LEU A 208 -15.88 -8.32 3.92
C LEU A 208 -15.18 -7.45 4.97
N LEU A 209 -13.84 -7.45 5.01
CA LEU A 209 -13.09 -6.60 5.93
C LEU A 209 -13.36 -5.12 5.67
N TRP A 210 -13.42 -4.72 4.39
CA TRP A 210 -13.77 -3.36 4.02
C TRP A 210 -15.21 -3.03 4.40
N ARG A 211 -16.17 -3.92 4.12
CA ARG A 211 -17.59 -3.70 4.49
C ARG A 211 -17.76 -3.44 5.98
N ARG A 212 -17.11 -4.26 6.83
CA ARG A 212 -17.09 -4.06 8.28
C ARG A 212 -16.52 -2.70 8.68
N PHE A 213 -15.40 -2.29 8.08
CA PHE A 213 -14.79 -0.99 8.32
C PHE A 213 -15.65 0.18 7.82
N ALA A 214 -16.29 0.04 6.65
CA ALA A 214 -17.17 1.04 6.07
C ALA A 214 -18.46 1.22 6.88
N GLU A 215 -19.00 0.14 7.44
CA GLU A 215 -20.15 0.17 8.34
C GLU A 215 -19.82 0.98 9.62
N LEU A 216 -18.65 0.77 10.22
CA LEU A 216 -18.17 1.55 11.37
C LEU A 216 -18.16 3.05 11.11
N LEU A 217 -17.74 3.45 9.90
CA LEU A 217 -17.67 4.85 9.48
C LEU A 217 -19.02 5.41 8.99
N GLY A 218 -20.07 4.58 8.89
CA GLY A 218 -21.37 4.98 8.34
C GLY A 218 -21.38 5.17 6.82
N ILE A 219 -20.40 4.62 6.10
CA ILE A 219 -20.19 4.80 4.64
C ILE A 219 -20.39 3.51 3.83
N GLY A 220 -21.06 2.49 4.38
CA GLY A 220 -21.28 1.22 3.68
C GLY A 220 -22.01 1.33 2.33
N HIS A 221 -22.64 2.47 2.05
CA HIS A 221 -23.31 2.77 0.79
C HIS A 221 -22.38 3.35 -0.30
N VAL A 222 -21.15 3.73 0.05
CA VAL A 222 -20.20 4.39 -0.87
C VAL A 222 -19.55 3.34 -1.77
N PRO A 223 -19.63 3.48 -3.11
CA PRO A 223 -19.16 2.47 -4.05
C PRO A 223 -17.65 2.60 -4.30
N VAL A 224 -16.84 2.11 -3.35
CA VAL A 224 -15.38 2.14 -3.48
C VAL A 224 -14.87 1.18 -4.56
N ASP A 225 -13.76 1.55 -5.20
CA ASP A 225 -13.01 0.67 -6.09
C ASP A 225 -12.10 -0.26 -5.27
N LEU A 226 -12.41 -1.56 -5.31
CA LEU A 226 -11.60 -2.62 -4.72
C LEU A 226 -10.70 -3.33 -5.74
N THR A 227 -10.86 -3.08 -7.04
CA THR A 227 -10.12 -3.78 -8.10
C THR A 227 -8.65 -3.40 -8.14
N ARG A 228 -8.33 -2.20 -7.66
CA ARG A 228 -6.97 -1.67 -7.56
C ARG A 228 -6.27 -2.03 -6.25
N THR A 229 -6.93 -2.78 -5.36
CA THR A 229 -6.31 -3.22 -4.11
C THR A 229 -5.24 -4.26 -4.40
N ARG A 230 -4.07 -4.12 -3.75
CA ARG A 230 -2.97 -5.04 -3.97
C ARG A 230 -3.33 -6.39 -3.37
N THR A 231 -3.25 -7.44 -4.19
CA THR A 231 -3.23 -8.81 -3.67
C THR A 231 -1.84 -9.04 -3.10
N ASN A 232 -1.69 -8.92 -1.79
CA ASN A 232 -0.40 -9.08 -1.13
C ASN A 232 -0.01 -10.56 -1.20
N SER A 233 0.79 -10.95 -2.20
CA SER A 233 1.29 -12.31 -2.32
C SER A 233 2.30 -12.55 -1.21
N SER A 234 1.83 -13.16 -0.11
CA SER A 234 2.68 -13.57 0.99
C SER A 234 3.71 -14.59 0.49
N LEU A 235 4.91 -14.55 1.06
CA LEU A 235 5.92 -15.57 0.81
C LEU A 235 5.42 -16.93 1.31
N GLY A 236 5.70 -17.98 0.55
CA GLY A 236 5.60 -19.37 1.01
C GLY A 236 6.69 -19.70 2.04
N ALA A 237 6.61 -20.89 2.63
CA ALA A 237 7.59 -21.37 3.61
C ALA A 237 9.00 -21.50 3.00
N VAL A 238 9.09 -22.07 1.80
CA VAL A 238 10.36 -22.22 1.06
C VAL A 238 10.97 -20.86 0.72
N GLU A 239 10.16 -19.95 0.19
CA GLU A 239 10.59 -18.59 -0.17
C GLU A 239 11.06 -17.80 1.07
N THR A 240 10.37 -17.97 2.21
CA THR A 240 10.75 -17.34 3.48
C THR A 240 12.08 -17.89 3.98
N GLU A 241 12.31 -19.20 3.92
CA GLU A 241 13.58 -19.81 4.35
C GLU A 241 14.75 -19.43 3.45
N VAL A 242 14.54 -19.30 2.14
CA VAL A 242 15.54 -18.75 1.22
C VAL A 242 15.91 -17.33 1.64
N LEU A 243 14.92 -16.46 1.91
CA LEU A 243 15.17 -15.10 2.39
C LEU A 243 15.89 -15.08 3.73
N ARG A 244 15.52 -15.97 4.67
CA ARG A 244 16.18 -16.09 5.97
C ARG A 244 17.65 -16.48 5.84
N HIS A 245 17.99 -17.40 4.93
CA HIS A 245 19.37 -17.74 4.63
C HIS A 245 20.14 -16.59 3.97
N VAL A 246 19.49 -15.81 3.11
CA VAL A 246 20.09 -14.56 2.59
C VAL A 246 20.41 -13.62 3.74
N ASN A 247 19.47 -13.36 4.65
CA ASN A 247 19.69 -12.50 5.81
C ASN A 247 20.85 -12.96 6.70
N ALA A 248 20.96 -14.27 6.93
CA ALA A 248 22.06 -14.86 7.70
C ALA A 248 23.44 -14.72 7.03
N ALA A 249 23.46 -14.59 5.70
CA ALA A 249 24.69 -14.46 4.91
C ALA A 249 25.09 -13.00 4.63
N LEU A 250 24.19 -12.04 4.86
CA LEU A 250 24.49 -10.61 4.70
C LEU A 250 25.40 -10.14 5.82
N ASP A 251 26.36 -9.28 5.48
CA ASP A 251 27.23 -8.60 6.44
C ASP A 251 26.38 -7.70 7.35
N ASP A 252 26.66 -7.72 8.66
CA ASP A 252 26.02 -6.88 9.66
C ASP A 252 26.18 -5.38 9.34
N GLU A 253 27.29 -5.00 8.69
CA GLU A 253 27.57 -3.63 8.26
C GLU A 253 26.72 -3.15 7.07
N THR A 254 25.89 -4.03 6.47
CA THR A 254 24.99 -3.64 5.39
C THR A 254 24.00 -2.58 5.86
N PRO A 255 23.97 -1.38 5.26
CA PRO A 255 23.05 -0.32 5.67
C PRO A 255 21.58 -0.71 5.44
N MET A 256 20.70 -0.38 6.39
CA MET A 256 19.28 -0.75 6.30
C MET A 256 18.57 -0.16 5.09
N TRP A 257 18.92 1.05 4.65
CA TRP A 257 18.34 1.63 3.43
C TRP A 257 18.66 0.79 2.17
N LEU A 258 19.85 0.17 2.12
CA LEU A 258 20.25 -0.68 1.01
C LEU A 258 19.54 -2.02 1.09
N TYR A 259 19.45 -2.58 2.31
CA TYR A 259 18.69 -3.79 2.58
C TYR A 259 17.23 -3.62 2.14
N HIS A 260 16.54 -2.55 2.56
CA HIS A 260 15.16 -2.28 2.15
C HIS A 260 15.02 -2.18 0.63
N ARG A 261 15.90 -1.44 -0.04
CA ARG A 261 15.83 -1.20 -1.49
C ARG A 261 16.08 -2.44 -2.34
N VAL A 262 16.93 -3.36 -1.88
CA VAL A 262 17.36 -4.52 -2.69
C VAL A 262 16.72 -5.82 -2.18
N VAL A 263 16.77 -6.06 -0.88
CA VAL A 263 16.28 -7.32 -0.31
C VAL A 263 14.77 -7.25 -0.10
N THR A 264 14.25 -6.22 0.57
CA THR A 264 12.81 -6.11 0.81
C THR A 264 12.05 -5.79 -0.48
N ASP A 265 12.36 -4.68 -1.15
CA ASP A 265 11.59 -4.17 -2.28
C ASP A 265 11.68 -5.04 -3.55
N ILE A 266 12.84 -5.62 -3.81
CA ILE A 266 13.07 -6.43 -5.01
C ILE A 266 12.96 -7.92 -4.69
N LEU A 267 13.86 -8.44 -3.84
CA LEU A 267 13.91 -9.88 -3.63
C LEU A 267 12.62 -10.41 -2.97
N ALA A 268 12.21 -9.85 -1.84
CA ALA A 268 11.08 -10.35 -1.05
C ALA A 268 9.71 -9.98 -1.64
N LEU A 269 9.57 -8.83 -2.31
CA LEU A 269 8.28 -8.36 -2.81
C LEU A 269 8.04 -8.60 -4.30
N GLN A 270 9.09 -8.74 -5.13
CA GLN A 270 8.94 -8.88 -6.59
C GLN A 270 9.42 -10.24 -7.12
N VAL A 271 10.53 -10.76 -6.59
CA VAL A 271 11.20 -11.94 -7.15
C VAL A 271 10.76 -13.24 -6.49
N LEU A 272 10.83 -13.33 -5.17
CA LEU A 272 10.50 -14.54 -4.44
C LEU A 272 9.03 -14.96 -4.53
N PRO A 273 8.02 -14.05 -4.48
CA PRO A 273 6.63 -14.48 -4.46
C PRO A 273 6.24 -15.34 -5.67
N GLY A 274 5.80 -16.56 -5.42
CA GLY A 274 5.35 -17.51 -6.45
C GLY A 274 6.47 -18.31 -7.11
N SER A 275 7.71 -18.18 -6.64
CA SER A 275 8.86 -18.97 -7.09
C SER A 275 8.94 -20.35 -6.45
N GLY A 276 8.24 -20.56 -5.33
CA GLY A 276 8.16 -21.85 -4.62
C GLY A 276 6.90 -22.67 -4.95
N PRO A 277 6.78 -23.89 -4.43
CA PRO A 277 5.58 -24.71 -4.60
C PRO A 277 4.35 -24.02 -4.02
N ARG A 278 3.23 -24.01 -4.76
CA ARG A 278 1.97 -23.30 -4.38
C ARG A 278 1.32 -23.76 -3.06
N ARG A 279 1.84 -24.79 -2.39
CA ARG A 279 1.18 -25.47 -1.27
C ARG A 279 1.80 -25.21 0.11
N ASP A 280 2.85 -24.41 0.19
CA ASP A 280 3.66 -24.32 1.42
C ASP A 280 3.40 -23.02 2.18
N ARG A 281 2.25 -22.91 2.85
CA ARG A 281 2.08 -21.83 3.82
C ARG A 281 2.74 -22.23 5.13
N VAL A 282 3.48 -21.31 5.74
CA VAL A 282 4.00 -21.52 7.09
C VAL A 282 2.83 -21.66 8.04
N THR A 283 2.81 -22.76 8.79
CA THR A 283 1.76 -23.05 9.78
C THR A 283 2.35 -23.13 11.18
N LEU A 284 1.55 -22.80 12.19
CA LEU A 284 1.94 -22.99 13.58
C LEU A 284 2.20 -24.49 13.86
N PRO A 285 3.33 -24.87 14.49
CA PRO A 285 3.61 -26.24 14.88
C PRO A 285 2.51 -26.83 15.78
N ALA A 286 2.26 -28.14 15.64
CA ALA A 286 1.14 -28.82 16.30
C ALA A 286 1.24 -28.79 17.83
N ASP A 287 2.45 -28.84 18.39
CA ASP A 287 2.75 -28.72 19.81
C ASP A 287 2.47 -27.33 20.38
N ARG A 288 2.47 -26.29 19.54
CA ARG A 288 2.16 -24.89 19.91
C ARG A 288 0.69 -24.53 19.73
N ARG A 289 -0.10 -25.36 19.04
CA ARG A 289 -1.52 -25.12 18.80
C ARG A 289 -2.36 -25.01 20.08
N PRO A 290 -2.20 -25.86 21.12
CA PRO A 290 -2.95 -25.71 22.37
C PRO A 290 -2.70 -24.36 23.06
N TRP A 291 -1.46 -23.84 23.00
CA TRP A 291 -1.15 -22.51 23.53
C TRP A 291 -1.92 -21.41 22.79
N ALA A 292 -1.98 -21.48 21.45
CA ALA A 292 -2.71 -20.50 20.66
C ALA A 292 -4.23 -20.53 20.93
N GLU A 293 -4.80 -21.72 21.16
CA GLU A 293 -6.21 -21.88 21.54
C GLU A 293 -6.49 -21.28 22.92
N GLN A 294 -5.65 -21.59 23.91
CA GLN A 294 -5.78 -21.01 25.24
C GLN A 294 -5.66 -19.48 25.19
N ARG A 295 -4.64 -18.95 24.51
CA ARG A 295 -4.43 -17.51 24.41
C ARG A 295 -5.57 -16.81 23.68
N ALA A 296 -6.12 -17.42 22.64
CA ALA A 296 -7.30 -16.88 21.96
C ALA A 296 -8.52 -16.82 22.87
N ALA A 297 -8.78 -17.86 23.68
CA ALA A 297 -9.87 -17.86 24.65
C ALA A 297 -9.71 -16.74 25.70
N GLU A 298 -8.49 -16.54 26.22
CA GLU A 298 -8.18 -15.43 27.14
C GLU A 298 -8.45 -14.07 26.51
N LEU A 299 -8.01 -13.85 25.26
CA LEU A 299 -8.24 -12.59 24.54
C LEU A 299 -9.73 -12.34 24.28
N VAL A 300 -10.48 -13.36 23.86
CA VAL A 300 -11.93 -13.27 23.65
C VAL A 300 -12.64 -12.87 24.93
N GLU A 301 -12.28 -13.48 26.07
CA GLU A 301 -12.90 -13.15 27.35
C GLU A 301 -12.52 -11.75 27.83
N ALA A 302 -11.26 -11.32 27.61
CA ALA A 302 -10.83 -9.98 27.95
C ALA A 302 -11.57 -8.90 27.14
N ILE A 303 -11.74 -9.10 25.82
CA ILE A 303 -12.51 -8.21 24.96
C ILE A 303 -13.97 -8.13 25.42
N ARG A 304 -14.58 -9.29 25.69
CA ARG A 304 -15.98 -9.37 26.17
C ARG A 304 -16.15 -8.64 27.50
N THR A 305 -15.27 -8.91 28.47
CA THR A 305 -15.31 -8.31 29.81
C THR A 305 -15.12 -6.79 29.77
N ALA A 306 -14.24 -6.30 28.88
CA ALA A 306 -14.01 -4.87 28.71
C ALA A 306 -15.20 -4.14 28.06
N GLY A 307 -16.14 -4.86 27.45
CA GLY A 307 -17.33 -4.29 26.81
C GLY A 307 -17.03 -3.51 25.54
N TYR A 308 -15.93 -3.82 24.86
CA TYR A 308 -15.57 -3.20 23.58
C TYR A 308 -16.59 -3.56 22.50
N ASP A 309 -16.80 -2.65 21.56
CA ASP A 309 -17.62 -2.91 20.39
C ASP A 309 -16.92 -3.90 19.45
N VAL A 310 -17.60 -4.97 19.06
CA VAL A 310 -17.03 -6.03 18.20
C VAL A 310 -17.66 -5.97 16.83
N VAL A 311 -16.81 -5.79 15.81
CA VAL A 311 -17.24 -5.77 14.41
C VAL A 311 -16.85 -7.08 13.73
N GLY A 312 -17.85 -7.92 13.54
CA GLY A 312 -17.72 -9.30 13.08
C GLY A 312 -17.98 -10.29 14.21
N SER A 313 -17.12 -11.30 14.40
CA SER A 313 -17.34 -12.35 15.42
C SER A 313 -16.06 -12.69 16.17
N LEU A 314 -16.13 -12.71 17.52
CA LEU A 314 -15.02 -13.15 18.37
C LEU A 314 -14.62 -14.62 18.12
N GLU A 315 -15.51 -15.43 17.54
CA GLU A 315 -15.16 -16.79 17.11
C GLU A 315 -14.09 -16.81 16.01
N GLU A 316 -13.91 -15.70 15.27
CA GLU A 316 -12.87 -15.57 14.26
C GLU A 316 -11.47 -15.40 14.87
N LEU A 317 -11.37 -15.10 16.17
CA LEU A 317 -10.10 -15.06 16.90
C LEU A 317 -9.65 -16.45 17.38
N LEU A 318 -10.58 -17.40 17.46
CA LEU A 318 -10.26 -18.78 17.79
C LEU A 318 -9.56 -19.44 16.59
N PRO A 319 -8.45 -20.17 16.81
CA PRO A 319 -7.79 -20.91 15.75
C PRO A 319 -8.79 -21.81 15.00
N PRO A 320 -8.89 -21.71 13.66
CA PRO A 320 -9.81 -22.54 12.91
C PRO A 320 -9.47 -24.01 13.12
N ALA A 321 -10.49 -24.85 13.32
CA ALA A 321 -10.31 -26.30 13.42
C ALA A 321 -9.55 -26.79 12.18
N THR A 322 -8.30 -27.20 12.36
CA THR A 322 -7.43 -27.56 11.24
C THR A 322 -7.92 -28.88 10.66
N THR A 323 -8.33 -28.92 9.39
CA THR A 323 -8.23 -30.16 8.62
C THR A 323 -6.75 -30.45 8.48
N ALA A 324 -6.28 -31.57 9.02
CA ALA A 324 -4.88 -32.00 9.16
C ALA A 324 -4.13 -32.20 7.82
N GLN A 325 -4.16 -31.23 6.90
CA GLN A 325 -3.57 -31.30 5.57
C GLN A 325 -2.51 -30.21 5.43
N GLY A 326 -1.24 -30.65 5.46
CA GLY A 326 -0.07 -29.84 5.07
C GLY A 326 0.42 -28.86 6.14
N VAL A 327 0.82 -29.36 7.31
CA VAL A 327 1.62 -28.56 8.24
C VAL A 327 3.02 -28.42 7.65
N THR A 328 3.36 -27.24 7.14
CA THR A 328 4.71 -26.95 6.67
C THR A 328 5.46 -26.23 7.79
N VAL A 329 6.36 -26.98 8.43
CA VAL A 329 7.35 -26.45 9.37
C VAL A 329 8.58 -26.05 8.56
N PRO A 330 8.96 -24.76 8.52
CA PRO A 330 10.10 -24.28 7.72
C PRO A 330 11.40 -25.08 7.92
N GLU A 331 11.65 -25.52 9.15
CA GLU A 331 12.84 -26.28 9.54
C GLU A 331 12.89 -27.70 8.95
N HIS A 332 11.78 -28.22 8.42
CA HIS A 332 11.69 -29.56 7.86
C HIS A 332 11.67 -29.58 6.33
N LEU A 333 11.89 -28.43 5.68
CA LEU A 333 11.89 -28.33 4.22
C LEU A 333 13.06 -29.10 3.59
N ALA A 334 12.82 -29.70 2.43
CA ALA A 334 13.87 -30.45 1.74
C ALA A 334 14.90 -29.49 1.14
N GLY A 335 16.20 -29.81 1.32
CA GLY A 335 17.29 -28.99 0.80
C GLY A 335 17.22 -28.78 -0.72
N SER A 336 16.68 -29.73 -1.47
CA SER A 336 16.46 -29.60 -2.92
C SER A 336 15.47 -28.50 -3.29
N GLU A 337 14.39 -28.33 -2.53
CA GLU A 337 13.37 -27.30 -2.76
C GLU A 337 13.92 -25.89 -2.50
N LEU A 338 14.75 -25.76 -1.46
CA LEU A 338 15.45 -24.51 -1.16
C LEU A 338 16.42 -24.13 -2.28
N VAL A 339 17.20 -25.10 -2.80
CA VAL A 339 18.15 -24.86 -3.89
C VAL A 339 17.43 -24.48 -5.18
N GLU A 340 16.34 -25.17 -5.52
CA GLU A 340 15.53 -24.85 -6.70
C GLU A 340 14.91 -23.45 -6.61
N THR A 341 14.32 -23.12 -5.46
CA THR A 341 13.73 -21.78 -5.22
C THR A 341 14.79 -20.69 -5.24
N ALA A 342 15.98 -20.94 -4.66
CA ALA A 342 17.10 -20.00 -4.73
C ALA A 342 17.60 -19.80 -6.17
N ALA A 343 17.69 -20.87 -6.97
CA ALA A 343 18.06 -20.77 -8.38
C ALA A 343 17.04 -19.93 -9.18
N ASN A 344 15.74 -20.17 -8.96
CA ASN A 344 14.67 -19.37 -9.57
C ASN A 344 14.74 -17.89 -9.15
N ALA A 345 15.01 -17.62 -7.86
CA ALA A 345 15.19 -16.27 -7.37
C ALA A 345 16.39 -15.56 -8.00
N ILE A 346 17.51 -16.27 -8.21
CA ILE A 346 18.67 -15.72 -8.93
C ILE A 346 18.30 -15.35 -10.37
N ILE A 347 17.56 -16.20 -11.07
CA ILE A 347 17.07 -15.90 -12.43
C ILE A 347 16.21 -14.63 -12.42
N GLY A 348 15.23 -14.54 -11.51
CA GLY A 348 14.38 -13.36 -11.39
C GLY A 348 15.15 -12.07 -11.04
N LEU A 349 16.20 -12.17 -10.22
CA LEU A 349 17.10 -11.05 -9.97
C LEU A 349 17.88 -10.63 -11.23
N LEU A 350 18.38 -11.58 -12.01
CA LEU A 350 19.09 -11.29 -13.26
C LEU A 350 18.17 -10.57 -14.26
N ASP A 351 16.92 -11.02 -14.40
CA ASP A 351 15.92 -10.36 -15.24
C ASP A 351 15.62 -8.95 -14.75
N ARG A 352 15.49 -8.75 -13.42
CA ARG A 352 15.27 -7.41 -12.85
C ARG A 352 16.47 -6.49 -13.07
N ILE A 353 17.70 -7.00 -12.96
CA ILE A 353 18.93 -6.25 -13.25
C ILE A 353 18.98 -5.86 -14.72
N ALA A 354 18.63 -6.77 -15.64
CA ALA A 354 18.56 -6.47 -17.06
C ALA A 354 17.54 -5.35 -17.36
N ALA A 355 16.32 -5.46 -16.81
CA ALA A 355 15.28 -4.45 -16.97
C ALA A 355 15.70 -3.08 -16.40
N LEU A 356 16.31 -3.06 -15.20
CA LEU A 356 16.80 -1.82 -14.59
C LEU A 356 17.93 -1.19 -15.41
N ARG A 357 18.81 -1.98 -16.03
CA ARG A 357 19.86 -1.47 -16.92
C ARG A 357 19.29 -0.87 -18.20
N GLU A 358 18.32 -1.51 -18.82
CA GLU A 358 17.63 -0.99 -20.00
C GLU A 358 16.89 0.32 -19.69
N GLU A 359 16.16 0.36 -18.57
CA GLU A 359 15.52 1.58 -18.09
C GLU A 359 16.53 2.71 -17.84
N ASN A 360 17.68 2.39 -17.23
CA ASN A 360 18.74 3.36 -16.96
C ASN A 360 19.37 3.89 -18.26
N HIS A 361 19.59 3.03 -19.26
CA HIS A 361 20.06 3.45 -20.59
C HIS A 361 19.05 4.38 -21.27
N ARG A 362 17.77 4.02 -21.31
CA ARG A 362 16.70 4.86 -21.86
C ARG A 362 16.62 6.21 -21.16
N LEU A 363 16.65 6.24 -19.83
CA LEU A 363 16.63 7.50 -19.06
C LEU A 363 17.88 8.35 -19.33
N HIS A 364 19.05 7.73 -19.53
CA HIS A 364 20.26 8.45 -19.93
C HIS A 364 20.15 9.03 -21.35
N ASP A 365 19.59 8.29 -22.29
CA ASP A 365 19.35 8.76 -23.67
C ASP A 365 18.33 9.91 -23.69
N GLU A 366 17.21 9.79 -22.96
CA GLU A 366 16.22 10.85 -22.80
C GLU A 366 16.84 12.11 -22.18
N ARG A 367 17.65 11.95 -21.12
CA ARG A 367 18.35 13.07 -20.48
C ARG A 367 19.35 13.72 -21.43
N ARG A 368 20.02 12.94 -22.26
CA ARG A 368 20.95 13.44 -23.28
C ARG A 368 20.21 14.19 -24.37
N GLU A 369 19.10 13.67 -24.88
CA GLU A 369 18.27 14.33 -25.88
C GLU A 369 17.68 15.65 -25.34
N GLN A 370 17.23 15.68 -24.08
CA GLN A 370 16.79 16.90 -23.42
C GLN A 370 17.91 17.94 -23.28
N ARG A 371 19.14 17.51 -22.98
CA ARG A 371 20.31 18.38 -22.84
C ARG A 371 20.84 18.88 -24.19
N ASP A 372 20.77 18.03 -25.21
CA ASP A 372 21.25 18.31 -26.56
C ASP A 372 20.20 19.06 -27.41
N THR A 373 18.95 19.19 -26.92
CA THR A 373 17.93 20.07 -27.51
C THR A 373 18.30 21.53 -27.22
N PRO A 374 18.72 22.32 -28.23
CA PRO A 374 19.14 23.70 -27.99
C PRO A 374 17.95 24.53 -27.49
N LEU A 375 18.15 25.30 -26.41
CA LEU A 375 17.21 26.32 -25.88
C LEU A 375 16.48 27.14 -26.98
N PRO A 376 17.12 27.53 -28.10
CA PRO A 376 16.43 28.19 -29.22
C PRO A 376 15.36 27.34 -29.92
N LYS A 377 15.51 26.01 -30.03
CA LYS A 377 14.51 25.12 -30.65
C LYS A 377 13.28 24.91 -29.76
N LEU A 378 13.47 24.80 -28.44
CA LEU A 378 12.39 24.70 -27.46
C LEU A 378 11.57 26.01 -27.41
N LEU A 379 12.26 27.16 -27.38
CA LEU A 379 11.64 28.49 -27.44
C LEU A 379 10.98 28.78 -28.79
N ALA A 380 11.59 28.39 -29.91
CA ALA A 380 11.00 28.56 -31.25
C ALA A 380 9.75 27.68 -31.45
N ARG A 381 9.73 26.46 -30.88
CA ARG A 381 8.57 25.55 -30.96
C ARG A 381 7.39 26.11 -30.16
N THR A 382 7.62 26.50 -28.91
CA THR A 382 6.58 27.09 -28.04
C THR A 382 6.13 28.51 -28.46
N ALA A 383 7.01 29.33 -29.06
CA ALA A 383 6.64 30.65 -29.57
C ALA A 383 5.88 30.60 -30.91
N SER A 384 6.18 29.63 -31.80
CA SER A 384 5.50 29.53 -33.11
C SER A 384 4.08 28.99 -33.02
N GLU A 385 3.78 28.18 -32.00
CA GLU A 385 2.42 27.68 -31.71
C GLU A 385 1.49 28.79 -31.18
N ARG A 386 2.06 29.93 -30.73
CA ARG A 386 1.29 31.04 -30.12
C ARG A 386 1.20 32.30 -30.98
N HIS A 387 2.09 32.53 -31.96
CA HIS A 387 2.08 33.74 -32.80
C HIS A 387 2.36 33.48 -34.28
N LYS A 388 1.35 33.69 -35.15
CA LYS A 388 1.41 33.59 -36.63
C LYS A 388 2.59 34.36 -37.26
N THR A 389 3.02 35.45 -36.65
CA THR A 389 4.12 36.31 -37.14
C THR A 389 5.48 35.62 -37.04
N VAL A 390 5.70 34.81 -36.01
CA VAL A 390 6.95 34.05 -35.78
C VAL A 390 7.06 32.87 -36.74
N TRP A 391 5.94 32.24 -37.08
CA TRP A 391 5.88 31.21 -38.13
C TRP A 391 6.30 31.77 -39.50
N ARG A 392 5.82 32.96 -39.89
CA ARG A 392 6.20 33.61 -41.15
C ARG A 392 7.69 33.97 -41.20
N MET A 393 8.27 34.42 -40.08
CA MET A 393 9.72 34.67 -39.98
C MET A 393 10.55 33.39 -40.13
N ARG A 394 10.06 32.25 -39.61
CA ARG A 394 10.73 30.95 -39.78
C ARG A 394 10.74 30.50 -41.24
N VAL A 395 9.62 30.68 -41.97
CA VAL A 395 9.52 30.36 -43.40
C VAL A 395 10.44 31.26 -44.23
N ALA A 396 10.48 32.56 -43.93
CA ALA A 396 11.39 33.50 -44.60
C ALA A 396 12.88 33.20 -44.34
N TYR A 397 13.24 32.85 -43.10
CA TYR A 397 14.60 32.43 -42.74
C TYR A 397 15.00 31.12 -43.44
N TRP A 398 14.06 30.19 -43.58
CA TRP A 398 14.28 28.93 -44.30
C TRP A 398 14.52 29.17 -45.80
N HIS A 399 13.71 30.00 -46.46
CA HIS A 399 13.92 30.38 -47.86
C HIS A 399 15.22 31.18 -48.09
N LEU A 400 15.63 32.01 -47.12
CA LEU A 400 16.91 32.73 -47.18
C LEU A 400 18.10 31.76 -47.09
N MET A 401 18.01 30.76 -46.21
CA MET A 401 19.03 29.72 -46.04
C MET A 401 19.10 28.76 -47.24
N GLU A 402 17.99 28.50 -47.93
CA GLU A 402 17.98 27.74 -49.19
C GLU A 402 18.59 28.53 -50.35
N ARG A 403 18.33 29.84 -50.46
CA ARG A 403 18.99 30.71 -51.47
C ARG A 403 20.49 30.82 -51.26
N ILE A 404 20.96 30.87 -50.02
CA ILE A 404 22.39 30.88 -49.68
C ILE A 404 23.06 29.55 -50.06
N LYS A 405 22.31 28.45 -50.13
CA LYS A 405 22.82 27.12 -50.52
C LYS A 405 22.74 26.82 -52.02
N GLY A 406 22.32 27.79 -52.84
CA GLY A 406 22.35 27.66 -54.31
C GLY A 406 21.42 26.59 -54.89
N ILE A 407 20.33 26.25 -54.18
CA ILE A 407 19.29 25.36 -54.70
C ILE A 407 18.22 26.24 -55.32
N GLU A 408 18.06 26.22 -56.66
CA GLU A 408 16.93 26.89 -57.32
C GLU A 408 15.62 26.26 -56.84
N PRO A 409 14.61 27.07 -56.45
CA PRO A 409 13.33 26.54 -56.02
C PRO A 409 12.58 25.96 -57.22
N ALA A 410 12.11 24.72 -57.09
CA ALA A 410 11.12 24.17 -58.01
C ALA A 410 9.85 25.05 -57.98
N ALA A 411 9.31 25.34 -59.16
CA ALA A 411 8.10 26.14 -59.35
C ALA A 411 6.95 25.63 -58.46
N GLU A 412 6.27 26.57 -57.80
CA GLU A 412 5.07 26.31 -57.00
C GLU A 412 3.98 25.67 -57.88
N THR A 413 3.61 24.43 -57.57
CA THR A 413 2.30 23.88 -57.97
C THR A 413 1.29 24.33 -56.90
N PRO A 414 0.16 24.97 -57.27
CA PRO A 414 -0.77 25.53 -56.29
C PRO A 414 -1.38 24.42 -55.40
N GLY A 415 -1.48 24.72 -54.11
CA GLY A 415 -2.18 23.88 -53.14
C GLY A 415 -3.69 23.77 -53.45
N PRO A 416 -4.36 22.72 -52.95
CA PRO A 416 -5.71 22.37 -53.35
C PRO A 416 -6.70 23.21 -52.55
N GLU A 417 -7.13 24.34 -53.09
CA GLU A 417 -8.35 25.05 -52.67
C GLU A 417 -8.69 26.10 -53.73
N ASP A 418 -9.22 25.64 -54.88
CA ASP A 418 -10.30 26.30 -55.64
C ASP A 418 -10.50 25.62 -57.00
N ALA A 419 -11.44 24.66 -57.06
CA ALA A 419 -12.40 24.49 -58.17
C ALA A 419 -13.30 23.25 -57.94
N ALA A 420 -14.50 23.50 -57.44
CA ALA A 420 -15.81 22.97 -57.85
C ALA A 420 -16.02 21.45 -58.14
N GLU A 421 -16.99 20.85 -57.43
CA GLU A 421 -17.76 19.66 -57.84
C GLU A 421 -18.68 19.92 -59.07
N PRO A 422 -19.42 18.94 -59.63
CA PRO A 422 -19.02 17.66 -60.27
C PRO A 422 -19.65 17.55 -61.70
N PRO A 423 -19.56 16.40 -62.42
CA PRO A 423 -20.80 15.63 -62.62
C PRO A 423 -20.68 14.09 -62.70
N THR A 424 -21.72 13.47 -62.14
CA THR A 424 -22.43 12.20 -62.35
C THR A 424 -21.99 11.13 -63.41
N LEU A 425 -21.96 9.88 -62.90
CA LEU A 425 -22.51 8.61 -63.44
C LEU A 425 -22.13 8.09 -64.85
N ARG A 426 -21.46 6.92 -64.91
CA ARG A 426 -21.96 5.74 -65.66
C ARG A 426 -21.24 4.40 -65.33
N ARG A 427 -22.08 3.37 -65.15
CA ARG A 427 -21.82 1.91 -65.06
C ARG A 427 -20.94 1.31 -66.17
N LYS A 428 -20.20 0.24 -65.84
CA LYS A 428 -20.15 -1.14 -66.45
C LYS A 428 -18.98 -1.93 -65.82
N SER A 429 -19.19 -3.00 -65.04
CA SER A 429 -19.53 -4.42 -65.37
C SER A 429 -18.36 -5.28 -65.87
N ASN A 430 -18.23 -6.47 -65.27
CA ASN A 430 -17.47 -7.68 -65.62
C ASN A 430 -15.98 -7.72 -65.18
N GLY A 431 -15.42 -8.81 -64.66
CA GLY A 431 -15.87 -10.20 -64.41
C GLY A 431 -14.85 -10.88 -63.47
N GLU A 432 -15.29 -11.75 -62.55
CA GLU A 432 -15.12 -13.21 -62.61
C GLU A 432 -13.70 -13.70 -62.27
N GLN A 433 -13.54 -14.36 -61.10
CA GLN A 433 -13.23 -15.82 -60.92
C GLN A 433 -11.71 -16.04 -60.76
N GLU A 434 -11.15 -16.84 -59.85
CA GLU A 434 -11.49 -18.11 -59.18
C GLU A 434 -10.59 -18.23 -57.91
N ARG A 435 -11.11 -18.51 -56.71
CA ARG A 435 -11.19 -19.82 -56.03
C ARG A 435 -10.05 -20.83 -56.26
N ARG A 436 -9.40 -21.25 -55.17
CA ARG A 436 -9.30 -22.63 -54.60
C ARG A 436 -8.33 -22.59 -53.42
N ASP A 437 -8.78 -22.66 -52.16
CA ASP A 437 -9.24 -23.82 -51.37
C ASP A 437 -8.33 -25.07 -51.47
N GLY A 438 -7.88 -25.56 -50.31
CA GLY A 438 -7.45 -26.95 -50.17
C GLY A 438 -6.47 -27.28 -49.03
N ALA A 439 -6.90 -27.16 -47.78
CA ALA A 439 -6.59 -28.18 -46.75
C ALA A 439 -7.65 -29.31 -46.90
N PRO A 440 -7.46 -30.59 -46.49
CA PRO A 440 -6.91 -30.97 -45.17
C PRO A 440 -6.08 -32.27 -45.10
N ARG A 441 -5.33 -32.42 -44.00
CA ARG A 441 -5.43 -33.56 -43.08
C ARG A 441 -4.83 -33.22 -41.72
#